data_AF-A0A2K3PIM4-F1
#
_entry.id   AF-A0A2K3PIM4-F1
#
_cell.length_a   1.000
_cell.length_b   1.000
_cell.length_c   1.000
_cell.angle_alpha   90.00
_cell.angle_beta   90.00
_cell.angle_gamma   90.00
#
_symmetry.space_group_name_H-M   'P 1'
#
loop_
_entity.id
_entity.type
_entity.pdbx_description
1 polymer ?
#
loop_
_entity_poly.entity_id
_entity_poly.type
_entity_poly.pdbx_seq_one_letter_code
_entity_poly.pdbx_strand_id
1 'polypeptide(L)'
;MGRIQLVRSIIHGMLIYSFHIYLWPKNILRKLDSWIRNFVWSGDVSTLKICTVVWKQVCVPFNAGGLDLHPLSNINSSLMLHLCWKLVLSSEQWAVMCRARFLRDGLPTRSPIRSSVWHGMKPYHDTVLQNSVWVIGCLSTTVSELISNFKWIIPNDLADFDPSLVTRIQEVVIPHFSEEDRLIWKASTDGYFTAKQAYQLMFPAVAVSAWSFV
;
A
#
# COMPACT_ATOMS: atom_id res chain seq x y z
N MET A 1 16.73 -25.36 4.11
CA MET A 1 16.16 -24.33 5.01
C MET A 1 17.11 -23.17 5.27
N GLY A 2 18.34 -23.37 5.74
CA GLY A 2 19.25 -22.25 6.10
C GLY A 2 19.55 -21.22 4.99
N ARG A 3 19.78 -21.65 3.74
CA ARG A 3 20.06 -20.74 2.62
C ARG A 3 18.88 -19.82 2.28
N ILE A 4 17.66 -20.35 2.34
CA ILE A 4 16.44 -19.58 2.08
C ILE A 4 16.25 -18.52 3.17
N GLN A 5 16.50 -18.90 4.43
CA GLN A 5 16.45 -17.95 5.54
C GLN A 5 17.49 -16.84 5.39
N LEU A 6 18.71 -17.16 4.92
CA LEU A 6 19.75 -16.18 4.63
C LEU A 6 19.31 -15.17 3.56
N VAL A 7 18.70 -15.63 2.47
CA VAL A 7 18.14 -14.75 1.43
C VAL A 7 17.09 -13.82 2.03
N ARG A 8 16.18 -14.38 2.85
CA ARG A 8 15.08 -13.62 3.45
C ARG A 8 15.55 -12.59 4.47
N SER A 9 16.51 -12.92 5.32
CA SER A 9 16.98 -11.99 6.36
C SER A 9 17.97 -10.97 5.82
N ILE A 10 18.94 -11.40 5.01
CA ILE A 10 20.05 -10.56 4.57
C ILE A 10 19.70 -9.84 3.27
N ILE A 11 19.42 -10.59 2.20
CA ILE A 11 19.27 -9.99 0.87
C ILE A 11 18.02 -9.10 0.83
N HIS A 12 16.87 -9.63 1.27
CA HIS A 12 15.66 -8.81 1.33
C HIS A 12 15.83 -7.66 2.34
N GLY A 13 16.39 -7.91 3.53
CA GLY A 13 16.63 -6.87 4.53
C GLY A 13 17.43 -5.69 4.00
N MET A 14 18.52 -5.96 3.27
CA MET A 14 19.35 -4.92 2.64
C MET A 14 18.59 -4.16 1.53
N LEU A 15 17.88 -4.88 0.66
CA LEU A 15 17.20 -4.29 -0.49
C LEU A 15 15.96 -3.47 -0.10
N ILE A 16 15.29 -3.85 0.98
CA ILE A 16 14.07 -3.19 1.47
C ILE A 16 14.30 -1.69 1.67
N TYR A 17 15.42 -1.26 2.26
CA TYR A 17 15.72 0.16 2.46
C TYR A 17 15.75 0.94 1.14
N SER A 18 16.33 0.37 0.10
CA SER A 18 16.40 1.01 -1.22
C SER A 18 15.04 0.99 -1.94
N PHE A 19 14.30 -0.12 -1.84
CA PHE A 19 12.97 -0.26 -2.44
C PHE A 19 11.90 0.61 -1.80
N HIS A 20 12.12 1.11 -0.58
CA HIS A 20 11.21 2.08 0.04
C HIS A 20 11.25 3.46 -0.62
N ILE A 21 12.29 3.78 -1.41
CA ILE A 21 12.51 5.11 -1.99
C ILE A 21 12.51 5.07 -3.51
N TYR A 22 13.08 4.02 -4.11
CA TYR A 22 13.33 3.98 -5.54
C TYR A 22 12.67 2.79 -6.23
N LEU A 23 12.07 3.06 -7.39
CA LEU A 23 11.68 2.02 -8.33
C LEU A 23 12.92 1.53 -9.10
N TRP A 24 13.42 0.35 -8.75
CA TRP A 24 14.55 -0.26 -9.44
C TRP A 24 14.22 -0.76 -10.86
N PRO A 25 15.17 -0.68 -11.81
CA PRO A 25 15.01 -1.24 -13.15
C PRO A 25 14.76 -2.75 -13.13
N LYS A 26 13.74 -3.20 -13.89
CA LYS A 26 13.37 -4.62 -13.99
C LYS A 26 14.52 -5.54 -14.42
N ASN A 27 15.46 -5.04 -15.21
CA ASN A 27 16.63 -5.83 -15.65
C ASN A 27 17.55 -6.20 -14.48
N ILE A 28 17.78 -5.26 -13.56
CA ILE A 28 18.59 -5.47 -12.36
C ILE A 28 17.89 -6.46 -11.44
N LEU A 29 16.58 -6.26 -11.22
CA LEU A 29 15.78 -7.15 -10.37
C LEU A 29 15.78 -8.58 -10.90
N ARG A 30 15.61 -8.78 -12.21
CA ARG A 30 15.69 -10.12 -12.83
C ARG A 30 17.07 -10.77 -12.66
N LYS A 31 18.15 -9.99 -12.75
CA LYS A 31 19.52 -10.49 -12.54
C LYS A 31 19.73 -10.91 -11.09
N LEU A 32 19.26 -10.11 -10.13
CA LEU A 32 19.29 -10.43 -8.70
C LEU A 32 18.46 -11.68 -8.39
N ASP A 33 17.23 -11.78 -8.92
CA ASP A 33 16.38 -12.97 -8.76
C ASP A 33 17.09 -14.22 -9.31
N SER A 34 17.85 -14.08 -10.39
CA SER A 34 18.63 -15.19 -10.98
C SER A 34 19.79 -15.63 -10.08
N TRP A 35 20.49 -14.67 -9.47
CA TRP A 35 21.54 -14.96 -8.49
C TRP A 35 21.00 -15.57 -7.20
N ILE A 36 19.86 -15.08 -6.71
CA ILE A 36 19.17 -15.67 -5.56
C ILE A 36 18.79 -17.12 -5.88
N ARG A 37 18.18 -17.37 -7.04
CA ARG A 37 17.82 -18.71 -7.48
C ARG A 37 19.03 -19.66 -7.55
N ASN A 38 20.12 -19.20 -8.16
CA ASN A 38 21.36 -19.99 -8.22
C ASN A 38 21.93 -20.26 -6.83
N PHE A 39 21.94 -19.26 -5.95
CA PHE A 39 22.42 -19.41 -4.58
C PHE A 39 21.59 -20.43 -3.79
N VAL A 40 20.27 -20.40 -3.92
CA VAL A 40 19.41 -21.33 -3.18
C VAL A 40 19.72 -22.78 -3.58
N TRP A 41 19.84 -23.08 -4.89
CA TRP A 41 20.03 -24.45 -5.38
C TRP A 41 21.48 -24.92 -5.43
N SER A 42 22.42 -24.08 -5.82
CA SER A 42 23.82 -24.46 -5.96
C SER A 42 24.64 -24.16 -4.70
N GLY A 43 24.30 -23.11 -3.96
CA GLY A 43 25.09 -22.59 -2.84
C GLY A 43 26.20 -21.62 -3.26
N ASP A 44 26.45 -21.51 -4.56
CA ASP A 44 27.32 -20.52 -5.18
C ASP A 44 26.54 -19.79 -6.28
N VAL A 45 26.77 -18.48 -6.40
CA VAL A 45 26.11 -17.60 -7.37
C VAL A 45 26.66 -17.83 -8.78
N SER A 46 27.93 -18.24 -8.89
CA SER A 46 28.66 -18.36 -10.16
C SER A 46 28.38 -19.67 -10.92
N THR A 47 27.92 -20.70 -10.22
CA THR A 47 27.68 -22.02 -10.80
C THR A 47 26.26 -22.16 -11.31
N LEU A 48 26.12 -22.39 -12.62
CA LEU A 48 24.84 -22.66 -13.26
C LEU A 48 24.46 -24.13 -13.05
N LYS A 49 23.63 -24.41 -12.04
CA LYS A 49 22.94 -25.70 -11.93
C LYS A 49 21.52 -25.60 -12.47
N ILE A 50 21.09 -26.65 -13.15
CA ILE A 50 19.72 -26.77 -13.66
C ILE A 50 18.76 -26.74 -12.48
N CYS A 51 17.92 -25.72 -12.45
CA CYS A 51 16.83 -25.62 -11.50
C CYS A 51 15.63 -26.39 -12.05
N THR A 52 15.30 -27.53 -11.45
CA THR A 52 14.14 -28.37 -11.83
C THR A 52 12.79 -27.75 -11.49
N VAL A 53 12.74 -26.82 -10.52
CA VAL A 53 11.50 -26.14 -10.11
C VAL A 53 11.38 -24.76 -10.75
N VAL A 54 10.17 -24.43 -11.22
CA VAL A 54 9.82 -23.12 -11.77
C VAL A 54 9.87 -22.07 -10.66
N TRP A 55 10.60 -20.97 -10.86
CA TRP A 55 10.80 -19.95 -9.84
C TRP A 55 9.48 -19.35 -9.31
N LYS A 56 8.48 -19.19 -10.18
CA LYS A 56 7.15 -18.72 -9.76
C LYS A 56 6.47 -19.65 -8.74
N GLN A 57 6.68 -20.97 -8.83
CA GLN A 57 6.14 -21.93 -7.86
C GLN A 57 6.90 -21.87 -6.53
N VAL A 58 8.22 -21.65 -6.57
CA VAL A 58 9.04 -21.41 -5.38
C VAL A 58 8.54 -20.17 -4.61
N CYS A 59 8.05 -19.17 -5.34
CA CYS A 59 7.59 -17.90 -4.76
C CYS A 59 6.22 -17.94 -4.09
N VAL A 60 5.51 -19.07 -4.17
CA VAL A 60 4.19 -19.26 -3.56
C VAL A 60 4.36 -19.46 -2.04
N PRO A 61 3.38 -19.05 -1.20
CA PRO A 61 3.42 -19.34 0.23
C PRO A 61 3.49 -20.86 0.52
N PHE A 62 4.00 -21.22 1.70
CA PHE A 62 4.13 -22.62 2.14
C PHE A 62 2.82 -23.40 2.05
N ASN A 63 1.69 -22.76 2.39
CA ASN A 63 0.37 -23.38 2.37
C ASN A 63 -0.09 -23.81 0.96
N ALA A 64 0.49 -23.24 -0.09
CA ALA A 64 0.21 -23.59 -1.47
C ALA A 64 1.40 -24.30 -2.14
N GLY A 65 2.28 -24.93 -1.33
CA GLY A 65 3.36 -25.79 -1.81
C GLY A 65 4.64 -25.06 -2.26
N GLY A 66 4.75 -23.74 -2.01
CA GLY A 66 5.96 -22.98 -2.31
C GLY A 66 6.88 -22.78 -1.10
N LEU A 67 7.89 -21.91 -1.26
CA LEU A 67 8.93 -21.61 -0.26
C LEU A 67 8.82 -20.19 0.33
N ASP A 68 7.70 -19.50 0.09
CA ASP A 68 7.40 -18.16 0.63
C ASP A 68 8.47 -17.11 0.32
N LEU A 69 9.07 -17.20 -0.87
CA LEU A 69 10.02 -16.21 -1.39
C LEU A 69 9.30 -15.23 -2.32
N HIS A 70 9.22 -13.97 -1.96
CA HIS A 70 8.59 -12.97 -2.84
C HIS A 70 9.57 -12.50 -3.94
N PRO A 71 9.16 -12.44 -5.22
CA PRO A 71 9.99 -11.88 -6.29
C PRO A 71 10.34 -10.43 -5.98
N LEU A 72 11.61 -10.03 -6.19
CA LEU A 72 12.06 -8.67 -5.85
C LEU A 72 11.28 -7.58 -6.60
N SER A 73 10.86 -7.86 -7.83
CA SER A 73 10.00 -6.97 -8.62
C SER A 73 8.66 -6.67 -7.94
N ASN A 74 8.08 -7.67 -7.27
CA ASN A 74 6.78 -7.53 -6.61
C ASN A 74 6.93 -6.73 -5.31
N ILE A 75 7.98 -7.02 -4.52
CA ILE A 75 8.30 -6.29 -3.30
C ILE A 75 8.50 -4.80 -3.61
N ASN A 76 9.36 -4.49 -4.59
CA ASN A 76 9.63 -3.11 -5.00
C ASN A 76 8.35 -2.38 -5.45
N SER A 77 7.51 -3.01 -6.27
CA SER A 77 6.25 -2.41 -6.72
C SER A 77 5.28 -2.13 -5.56
N SER A 78 5.15 -3.06 -4.61
CA SER A 78 4.32 -2.87 -3.41
C SER A 78 4.82 -1.76 -2.48
N LEU A 79 6.14 -1.62 -2.36
CA LEU A 79 6.76 -0.57 -1.55
C LEU A 79 6.60 0.80 -2.21
N MET A 80 6.62 0.88 -3.54
CA MET A 80 6.29 2.10 -4.29
C MET A 80 4.84 2.53 -4.07
N LEU A 81 3.90 1.58 -4.07
CA LEU A 81 2.50 1.86 -3.73
C LEU A 81 2.37 2.39 -2.29
N HIS A 82 3.04 1.75 -1.33
CA HIS A 82 3.04 2.18 0.06
C HIS A 82 3.69 3.57 0.26
N LEU A 83 4.79 3.86 -0.45
CA LEU A 83 5.39 5.20 -0.46
C LEU A 83 4.43 6.23 -1.04
N CYS A 84 3.68 5.88 -2.09
CA CYS A 84 2.66 6.76 -2.68
C CYS A 84 1.54 7.07 -1.69
N TRP A 85 1.08 6.08 -0.93
CA TRP A 85 0.15 6.30 0.17
C TRP A 85 0.72 7.26 1.22
N LYS A 86 1.96 7.01 1.69
CA LYS A 86 2.63 7.91 2.65
C LYS A 86 2.78 9.34 2.11
N LEU A 87 3.01 9.52 0.81
CA LEU A 87 3.11 10.85 0.20
C LEU A 87 1.81 11.64 0.30
N VAL A 88 0.65 10.98 0.16
CA VAL A 88 -0.64 11.65 0.25
C VAL A 88 -0.99 11.96 1.70
N LEU A 89 -0.74 11.01 2.61
CA LEU A 89 -1.17 11.10 4.01
C LEU A 89 -0.19 11.86 4.93
N SER A 90 1.12 11.70 4.75
CA SER A 90 2.10 12.15 5.75
C SER A 90 2.25 13.67 5.80
N SER A 91 2.34 14.22 7.00
CA SER A 91 2.70 15.63 7.27
C SER A 91 4.20 15.87 7.34
N GLU A 92 5.02 14.83 7.12
CA GLU A 92 6.49 14.95 7.10
C GLU A 92 6.98 15.92 5.99
N GLN A 93 8.09 16.62 6.25
CA GLN A 93 8.62 17.67 5.34
C GLN A 93 8.88 17.18 3.91
N TRP A 94 9.40 15.95 3.75
CA TRP A 94 9.63 15.38 2.43
C TRP A 94 8.31 15.19 1.65
N ALA A 95 7.24 14.82 2.36
CA ALA A 95 5.94 14.58 1.74
C ALA A 95 5.30 15.92 1.33
N VAL A 96 5.37 16.94 2.20
CA VAL A 96 4.93 18.31 1.89
C VAL A 96 5.68 18.85 0.66
N MET A 97 7.01 18.75 0.65
CA MET A 97 7.83 19.19 -0.48
C MET A 97 7.49 18.44 -1.78
N CYS A 98 7.33 17.12 -1.70
CA CYS A 98 6.99 16.30 -2.86
C CYS A 98 5.58 16.61 -3.38
N ARG A 99 4.60 16.84 -2.49
CA ARG A 99 3.26 17.28 -2.88
C ARG A 99 3.31 18.63 -3.59
N ALA A 100 3.98 19.63 -3.00
CA ALA A 100 4.11 20.96 -3.61
C ALA A 100 4.80 20.93 -4.99
N ARG A 101 5.73 19.99 -5.20
CA ARG A 101 6.47 19.86 -6.46
C ARG A 101 5.73 19.05 -7.53
N PHE A 102 5.12 17.92 -7.15
CA PHE A 102 4.58 16.95 -8.09
C PHE A 102 3.07 17.06 -8.28
N LEU A 103 2.34 17.53 -7.26
CA LEU A 103 0.89 17.61 -7.24
C LEU A 103 0.43 19.07 -7.33
N ARG A 104 -0.61 19.30 -8.13
CA ARG A 104 -1.36 20.56 -8.18
C ARG A 104 -2.82 20.22 -7.96
N ASP A 105 -3.43 20.82 -6.94
CA ASP A 105 -4.82 20.55 -6.54
C ASP A 105 -5.12 19.06 -6.31
N GLY A 106 -4.14 18.34 -5.73
CA GLY A 106 -4.26 16.90 -5.47
C GLY A 106 -4.10 16.00 -6.70
N LEU A 107 -3.83 16.57 -7.88
CA LEU A 107 -3.63 15.83 -9.12
C LEU A 107 -2.18 15.89 -9.61
N PRO A 108 -1.66 14.82 -10.25
CA PRO A 108 -0.34 14.80 -10.85
C PRO A 108 -0.15 15.95 -11.84
N THR A 109 0.91 16.73 -11.68
CA THR A 109 1.23 17.81 -12.62
C THR A 109 1.44 17.22 -14.01
N ARG A 110 0.83 17.85 -15.04
CA ARG A 110 0.92 17.40 -16.44
C ARG A 110 2.29 17.63 -17.07
N SER A 111 3.11 18.52 -16.50
CA SER A 111 4.46 18.79 -16.99
C SER A 111 5.39 17.59 -16.72
N PRO A 112 6.34 17.32 -17.63
CA PRO A 112 7.31 16.24 -17.45
C PRO A 112 8.33 16.63 -16.38
N ILE A 113 8.15 16.10 -15.17
CA ILE A 113 9.09 16.32 -14.07
C ILE A 113 10.12 15.19 -14.09
N ARG A 114 11.40 15.55 -14.28
CA ARG A 114 12.52 14.61 -14.14
C ARG A 114 12.79 14.35 -12.66
N SER A 115 12.38 13.20 -12.17
CA SER A 115 12.65 12.73 -10.81
C SER A 115 12.68 11.20 -10.79
N SER A 116 13.72 10.63 -10.16
CA SER A 116 13.87 9.19 -9.98
C SER A 116 12.81 8.60 -9.06
N VAL A 117 12.37 9.37 -8.06
CA VAL A 117 11.36 8.97 -7.08
C VAL A 117 9.95 9.08 -7.69
N TRP A 118 9.62 10.23 -8.29
CA TRP A 118 8.28 10.47 -8.85
C TRP A 118 7.93 9.52 -9.98
N HIS A 119 8.91 9.16 -10.82
CA HIS A 119 8.70 8.18 -11.89
C HIS A 119 8.18 6.84 -11.36
N GLY A 120 8.65 6.41 -10.18
CA GLY A 120 8.19 5.20 -9.53
C GLY A 120 6.79 5.31 -8.91
N MET A 121 6.44 6.47 -8.38
CA MET A 121 5.20 6.68 -7.63
C MET A 121 4.01 7.06 -8.52
N LYS A 122 4.25 7.85 -9.58
CA LYS A 122 3.24 8.35 -10.51
C LYS A 122 2.21 7.31 -10.95
N PRO A 123 2.58 6.08 -11.37
CA PRO A 123 1.59 5.10 -11.83
C PRO A 123 0.65 4.60 -10.72
N TYR A 124 1.05 4.69 -9.45
CA TYR A 124 0.27 4.20 -8.31
C TYR A 124 -0.64 5.27 -7.71
N HIS A 125 -0.49 6.52 -8.11
CA HIS A 125 -1.26 7.64 -7.59
C HIS A 125 -2.77 7.44 -7.73
N ASP A 126 -3.22 7.05 -8.92
CA ASP A 126 -4.64 6.86 -9.20
C ASP A 126 -5.21 5.65 -8.43
N THR A 127 -4.42 4.56 -8.30
CA THR A 127 -4.80 3.41 -7.47
C THR A 127 -4.99 3.81 -6.01
N VAL A 128 -4.12 4.67 -5.48
CA VAL A 128 -4.22 5.18 -4.11
C VAL A 128 -5.51 5.99 -3.93
N LEU A 129 -5.79 6.94 -4.82
CA LEU A 129 -6.99 7.77 -4.73
C LEU A 129 -8.29 6.96 -4.85
N GLN A 130 -8.32 5.95 -5.71
CA GLN A 130 -9.51 5.09 -5.86
C GLN A 130 -9.79 4.26 -4.61
N ASN A 131 -8.76 3.90 -3.85
CA ASN A 131 -8.86 3.05 -2.66
C ASN A 131 -8.85 3.85 -1.34
N SER A 132 -8.84 5.18 -1.43
CA SER A 132 -8.86 6.07 -0.27
C SER A 132 -10.22 6.73 -0.10
N VAL A 133 -10.59 7.02 1.15
CA VAL A 133 -11.75 7.86 1.48
C VAL A 133 -11.28 8.89 2.48
N TRP A 134 -11.69 10.13 2.23
CA TRP A 134 -11.64 11.17 3.23
C TRP A 134 -12.77 10.92 4.22
N VAL A 135 -12.42 10.69 5.48
CA VAL A 135 -13.40 10.87 6.56
C VAL A 135 -13.51 12.38 6.72
N ILE A 136 -14.58 12.92 6.13
CA ILE A 136 -14.81 14.36 5.99
C ILE A 136 -15.48 14.90 7.25
N GLY A 137 -14.88 15.93 7.84
CA GLY A 137 -15.54 16.95 8.66
C GLY A 137 -15.92 18.22 7.87
N CYS A 138 -16.10 18.14 6.54
CA CYS A 138 -16.48 19.27 5.68
C CYS A 138 -18.00 19.43 5.57
N LEU A 139 -18.54 20.29 6.43
CA LEU A 139 -19.66 21.17 6.09
C LEU A 139 -19.11 22.61 6.12
N SER A 140 -19.75 23.54 5.40
CA SER A 140 -19.40 24.97 5.42
C SER A 140 -19.63 25.62 6.79
N THR A 141 -20.42 24.96 7.63
CA THR A 141 -20.43 25.07 9.09
C THR A 141 -19.54 23.98 9.65
N THR A 142 -18.68 24.30 10.59
CA THR A 142 -17.84 23.27 11.21
C THR A 142 -18.74 22.19 11.82
N VAL A 143 -18.39 20.90 11.68
CA VAL A 143 -19.13 19.82 12.37
C VAL A 143 -19.19 20.09 13.88
N SER A 144 -18.18 20.79 14.44
CA SER A 144 -18.20 21.31 15.81
C SER A 144 -19.31 22.33 16.11
N GLU A 145 -19.76 23.13 15.14
CA GLU A 145 -20.92 24.04 15.33
C GLU A 145 -22.25 23.29 15.33
N LEU A 146 -22.32 22.15 14.65
CA LEU A 146 -23.47 21.24 14.64
C LEU A 146 -23.45 20.25 15.81
N ILE A 147 -22.47 20.36 16.71
CA ILE A 147 -22.36 19.51 17.89
C ILE A 147 -22.34 20.41 19.12
N SER A 148 -23.43 20.42 19.88
CA SER A 148 -23.43 21.00 21.23
C SER A 148 -23.63 19.90 22.25
N ASN A 149 -22.80 19.89 23.31
CA ASN A 149 -22.91 18.92 24.41
C ASN A 149 -23.00 17.44 23.95
N PHE A 150 -22.19 17.04 22.96
CA PHE A 150 -22.18 15.68 22.39
C PHE A 150 -23.51 15.25 21.73
N LYS A 151 -24.30 16.20 21.24
CA LYS A 151 -25.51 15.94 20.47
C LYS A 151 -25.46 16.69 19.14
N TRP A 152 -25.88 16.01 18.07
CA TRP A 152 -26.08 16.60 16.76
C TRP A 152 -27.24 17.62 16.81
N ILE A 153 -26.95 18.88 16.54
CA ILE A 153 -27.93 19.91 16.20
C ILE A 153 -28.05 19.91 14.68
N ILE A 154 -29.08 19.23 14.18
CA ILE A 154 -29.35 19.14 12.74
C ILE A 154 -30.32 20.29 12.38
N PRO A 155 -30.01 21.15 11.40
CA PRO A 155 -30.94 22.19 10.93
C PRO A 155 -32.23 21.55 10.38
N ASN A 156 -33.38 22.16 10.68
CA ASN A 156 -34.69 21.63 10.28
C ASN A 156 -34.82 21.46 8.74
N ASP A 157 -34.12 22.28 7.96
CA ASP A 157 -34.09 22.18 6.49
C ASP A 157 -33.54 20.83 5.99
N LEU A 158 -32.63 20.19 6.75
CA LEU A 158 -32.09 18.87 6.43
C LEU A 158 -33.06 17.74 6.83
N ALA A 159 -33.86 17.97 7.87
CA ALA A 159 -34.90 17.05 8.31
C ALA A 159 -36.08 17.00 7.34
N ASP A 160 -36.39 18.12 6.67
CA ASP A 160 -37.42 18.20 5.64
C ASP A 160 -36.98 17.57 4.31
N PHE A 161 -35.67 17.54 4.03
CA PHE A 161 -35.11 16.99 2.79
C PHE A 161 -35.03 15.46 2.80
N ASP A 162 -34.53 14.85 3.88
CA ASP A 162 -34.49 13.39 4.05
C ASP A 162 -34.54 12.98 5.53
N PRO A 163 -35.72 12.59 6.03
CA PRO A 163 -35.89 12.16 7.43
C PRO A 163 -35.05 10.93 7.79
N SER A 164 -34.76 10.07 6.82
CA SER A 164 -34.03 8.81 7.05
C SER A 164 -32.54 9.06 7.33
N LEU A 165 -31.99 10.11 6.72
CA LEU A 165 -30.61 10.54 6.91
C LEU A 165 -30.44 11.13 8.33
N VAL A 166 -31.42 11.88 8.82
CA VAL A 166 -31.43 12.45 10.18
C VAL A 166 -31.41 11.36 11.26
N THR A 167 -32.23 10.31 11.10
CA THR A 167 -32.23 9.17 12.04
C THR A 167 -30.86 8.50 12.09
N ARG A 168 -30.24 8.28 10.92
CA ARG A 168 -28.92 7.67 10.82
C ARG A 168 -27.82 8.54 11.44
N ILE A 169 -27.89 9.87 11.31
CA ILE A 169 -26.94 10.78 11.96
C ILE A 169 -27.08 10.72 13.49
N GLN A 170 -28.30 10.69 14.01
CA GLN A 170 -28.54 10.61 15.46
C GLN A 170 -28.04 9.30 16.09
N GLU A 171 -27.98 8.22 15.32
CA GLU A 171 -27.40 6.93 15.75
C GLU A 171 -25.86 6.95 15.78
N VAL A 172 -25.20 7.94 15.16
CA VAL A 172 -23.74 8.06 15.17
C VAL A 172 -23.27 8.62 16.51
N VAL A 173 -22.59 7.78 17.29
CA VAL A 173 -21.88 8.18 18.51
C VAL A 173 -20.75 9.12 18.15
N ILE A 174 -20.84 10.37 18.61
CA ILE A 174 -19.77 11.36 18.47
C ILE A 174 -18.67 11.04 19.49
N PRO A 175 -17.42 10.82 19.08
CA PRO A 175 -16.31 10.62 20.01
C PRO A 175 -16.11 11.86 20.88
N HIS A 176 -15.80 11.67 22.17
CA HIS A 176 -15.62 12.76 23.14
C HIS A 176 -14.35 13.62 22.91
N PHE A 177 -13.58 13.34 21.86
CA PHE A 177 -12.30 13.95 21.54
C PHE A 177 -12.26 14.35 20.06
N SER A 178 -11.85 15.59 19.80
CA SER A 178 -11.59 16.09 18.46
C SER A 178 -10.33 15.43 17.91
N GLU A 179 -10.46 14.55 16.92
CA GLU A 179 -9.32 14.06 16.14
C GLU A 179 -9.18 14.87 14.84
N GLU A 180 -7.95 15.00 14.35
CA GLU A 180 -7.66 15.65 13.07
C GLU A 180 -8.14 14.81 11.88
N ASP A 181 -8.52 15.48 10.80
CA ASP A 181 -8.94 14.85 9.55
C ASP A 181 -7.89 13.86 9.04
N ARG A 182 -8.33 12.63 8.76
CA ARG A 182 -7.43 11.57 8.32
C ARG A 182 -7.96 10.80 7.12
N LEU A 183 -7.10 10.64 6.12
CA LEU A 183 -7.34 9.75 4.99
C LEU A 183 -7.19 8.30 5.46
N ILE A 184 -8.23 7.49 5.26
CA ILE A 184 -8.23 6.07 5.60
C ILE A 184 -8.24 5.19 4.35
N TRP A 185 -7.60 4.03 4.46
CA TRP A 185 -7.65 3.01 3.42
C TRP A 185 -8.94 2.21 3.53
N LYS A 186 -9.76 2.19 2.45
CA LYS A 186 -11.11 1.57 2.45
C LYS A 186 -11.13 0.12 2.95
N ALA A 187 -10.11 -0.65 2.60
CA ALA A 187 -10.05 -2.08 2.88
C ALA A 187 -9.44 -2.42 4.26
N SER A 188 -9.00 -1.42 5.02
CA SER A 188 -8.36 -1.62 6.33
C SER A 188 -9.36 -1.32 7.44
N THR A 189 -9.53 -2.25 8.38
CA THR A 189 -10.40 -2.09 9.56
C THR A 189 -9.93 -0.95 10.46
N ASP A 190 -8.62 -0.71 10.49
CA ASP A 190 -7.98 0.26 11.38
C ASP A 190 -7.62 1.55 10.62
N GLY A 191 -7.97 1.64 9.34
CA GLY A 191 -7.66 2.78 8.45
C GLY A 191 -6.19 2.94 8.04
N TYR A 192 -5.24 2.23 8.67
CA TYR A 192 -3.82 2.22 8.29
C TYR A 192 -3.58 1.37 7.03
N PHE A 193 -2.62 1.79 6.20
CA PHE A 193 -2.15 1.03 5.05
C PHE A 193 -0.67 0.71 5.21
N THR A 194 -0.38 -0.56 5.48
CA THR A 194 0.98 -1.07 5.69
C THR A 194 1.60 -1.62 4.41
N ALA A 195 2.94 -1.72 4.37
CA ALA A 195 3.65 -2.34 3.24
C ALA A 195 3.19 -3.78 2.94
N LYS A 196 2.81 -4.55 3.98
CA LYS A 196 2.27 -5.90 3.82
C LYS A 196 0.90 -5.89 3.13
N GLN A 197 0.01 -4.99 3.55
CA GLN A 197 -1.30 -4.81 2.91
C GLN A 197 -1.15 -4.32 1.47
N ALA A 198 -0.18 -3.44 1.19
CA ALA A 198 0.15 -3.02 -0.17
C ALA A 198 0.56 -4.21 -1.06
N TYR A 199 1.37 -5.13 -0.54
CA TYR A 199 1.75 -6.33 -1.27
C TYR A 199 0.53 -7.23 -1.54
N GLN A 200 -0.32 -7.46 -0.54
CA GLN A 200 -1.52 -8.30 -0.67
C GLN A 200 -2.54 -7.72 -1.64
N LEU A 201 -2.69 -6.39 -1.68
CA LEU A 201 -3.56 -5.71 -2.64
C LEU A 201 -3.10 -5.95 -4.08
N MET A 202 -1.79 -5.83 -4.33
CA MET A 202 -1.23 -5.99 -5.69
C MET A 202 -1.11 -7.45 -6.11
N PHE A 203 -0.85 -8.33 -5.15
CA PHE A 203 -0.60 -9.76 -5.37
C PHE A 203 -1.44 -10.57 -4.38
N PRO A 204 -2.76 -10.69 -4.62
CA PRO A 204 -3.61 -11.48 -3.75
C PRO A 204 -3.14 -12.94 -3.76
N ALA A 205 -3.21 -13.58 -2.58
CA ALA A 205 -2.89 -14.99 -2.47
C ALA A 205 -3.85 -15.78 -3.39
N VAL A 206 -3.28 -16.64 -4.24
CA VAL A 206 -4.09 -17.54 -5.06
C VAL A 206 -4.89 -18.44 -4.12
N ALA A 207 -6.21 -18.50 -4.31
CA ALA A 207 -7.06 -19.41 -3.57
C ALA A 207 -6.56 -20.84 -3.81
N VAL A 208 -6.27 -21.56 -2.73
CA VAL A 208 -5.91 -22.98 -2.79
C VAL A 208 -7.12 -23.72 -3.35
N SER A 209 -7.08 -24.16 -4.61
CA SER A 209 -8.05 -25.13 -5.10
C SER A 209 -7.79 -26.43 -4.34
N ALA A 210 -8.76 -26.86 -3.55
CA ALA A 210 -8.68 -28.03 -2.66
C ALA A 210 -8.54 -29.40 -3.38
N TRP A 211 -8.06 -29.45 -4.62
CA TRP A 211 -8.03 -30.65 -5.45
C TRP A 211 -6.69 -30.77 -6.19
N SER A 212 -5.67 -31.25 -5.50
CA SER A 212 -4.51 -31.90 -6.14
C SER A 212 -3.77 -32.82 -5.18
N PHE A 213 -4.54 -33.66 -4.47
CA PHE A 213 -4.05 -34.90 -3.86
C PHE A 213 -5.09 -35.99 -4.13
N VAL A 214 -5.07 -36.52 -5.35
CA VAL A 214 -5.46 -37.89 -5.68
C VAL A 214 -4.37 -38.45 -6.57
#